data_AF-A0A8X6X2W4-F1
#
_entry.id   AF-A0A8X6X2W4-F1
#
_cell.length_a   1.000
_cell.length_b   1.000
_cell.length_c   1.000
_cell.angle_alpha   90.00
_cell.angle_beta   90.00
_cell.angle_gamma   90.00
#
_symmetry.space_group_name_H-M   'P 1'
#
loop_
_entity.id
_entity.type
_entity.pdbx_description
1 polymer ?
#
loop_
_entity_poly.entity_id
_entity_poly.type
_entity_poly.pdbx_seq_one_letter_code
_entity_poly.pdbx_strand_id
1 'polypeptide(L)'
;MRQDDQFHRKIIFSDEAHFWLNGYVKSLVYANKPTTLQELKANIEREIAAVSAEMCGRVMENWVQRIDRYKRARGGHMSEVEFHS
;
A
#
# COMPACT_ATOMS: atom_id res chain seq x y z
N MET A 1 -7.42 -31.99 2.56
CA MET A 1 -6.97 -30.61 2.83
C MET A 1 -7.28 -29.78 1.59
N ARG A 2 -8.13 -28.76 1.69
CA ARG A 2 -8.46 -27.89 0.54
C ARG A 2 -7.22 -27.03 0.28
N GLN A 3 -6.53 -27.24 -0.84
CA GLN A 3 -5.56 -26.25 -1.30
C GLN A 3 -6.36 -24.98 -1.57
N ASP A 4 -6.08 -23.92 -0.82
CA ASP A 4 -6.67 -22.61 -1.05
C ASP A 4 -5.93 -22.08 -2.28
N ASP A 5 -6.49 -22.27 -3.47
CA ASP A 5 -5.91 -21.81 -4.75
C ASP A 5 -5.66 -20.30 -4.77
N GLN A 6 -6.18 -19.58 -3.77
CA GLN A 6 -6.03 -18.15 -3.55
C GLN A 6 -4.96 -17.80 -2.50
N PHE A 7 -4.27 -18.79 -1.92
CA PHE A 7 -3.25 -18.57 -0.89
C PHE A 7 -2.10 -17.67 -1.38
N HIS A 8 -1.60 -17.91 -2.59
CA HIS A 8 -0.56 -17.07 -3.20
C HIS A 8 -1.03 -15.63 -3.42
N ARG A 9 -2.29 -15.46 -3.78
CA ARG A 9 -2.93 -14.15 -3.89
C ARG A 9 -2.96 -13.46 -2.54
N LYS A 10 -3.42 -14.13 -1.48
CA LYS A 10 -3.46 -13.60 -0.11
C LYS A 10 -2.08 -13.17 0.40
N ILE A 11 -1.02 -13.93 0.10
CA ILE A 11 0.36 -13.56 0.44
C ILE A 11 0.75 -12.25 -0.26
N ILE A 12 0.59 -12.19 -1.58
CA ILE A 12 0.96 -11.01 -2.35
C ILE A 12 0.11 -9.80 -1.95
N PHE A 13 -1.16 -10.01 -1.60
CA PHE A 13 -2.04 -8.95 -1.11
C PHE A 13 -1.59 -8.39 0.23
N SER A 14 -1.16 -9.25 1.15
CA SER A 14 -0.61 -8.79 2.44
C SER A 14 0.70 -8.03 2.29
N ASP A 15 1.55 -8.44 1.35
CA ASP A 15 2.86 -7.82 1.10
C ASP A 15 2.72 -6.44 0.45
N GLU A 16 1.89 -6.33 -0.61
CA GLU A 16 1.66 -5.06 -1.31
C GLU A 16 0.97 -4.03 -0.40
N ALA A 17 -0.04 -4.46 0.36
CA ALA A 17 -0.72 -3.60 1.31
C ALA A 17 0.25 -3.09 2.39
N HIS A 18 1.13 -3.96 2.90
CA HIS A 18 2.15 -3.57 3.88
C HIS A 18 3.16 -2.58 3.28
N PHE A 19 3.69 -2.86 2.09
CA PHE A 19 4.70 -2.01 1.43
C PHE A 19 4.16 -0.60 1.19
N TRP A 20 2.97 -0.50 0.60
CA TRP A 20 2.34 0.79 0.33
C TRP A 20 2.02 1.54 1.63
N LEU A 21 1.46 0.83 2.62
CA LEU A 21 1.05 1.46 3.87
C LEU A 21 2.24 2.01 4.65
N ASN A 22 3.35 1.28 4.68
CA ASN A 22 4.57 1.75 5.32
C ASN A 22 5.11 3.02 4.64
N GLY A 23 5.07 3.11 3.31
CA GLY A 23 5.44 4.32 2.58
C GLY A 23 4.51 5.50 2.86
N TYR A 24 3.20 5.26 2.83
CA TYR A 24 2.16 6.26 3.06
C TYR A 24 2.17 6.80 4.50
N VAL A 25 2.22 5.91 5.49
CA VAL A 25 2.29 6.32 6.91
C VAL A 25 3.58 7.10 7.16
N LYS A 26 4.71 6.69 6.58
CA LYS A 26 5.97 7.42 6.73
C LYS A 26 5.88 8.84 6.17
N SER A 27 5.28 9.05 4.99
CA SER A 27 5.16 10.41 4.43
C SER A 27 4.32 11.33 5.33
N LEU A 28 3.24 10.80 5.92
CA LEU A 28 2.35 11.55 6.81
C LEU A 28 2.94 11.81 8.19
N VAL A 29 3.62 10.82 8.76
CA VAL A 29 4.29 10.94 10.07
C VAL A 29 5.31 12.08 10.06
N TYR A 30 6.02 12.26 8.95
CA TYR A 30 7.01 13.34 8.77
C TYR A 30 6.45 14.62 8.14
N ALA A 31 5.21 14.65 7.63
CA ALA A 31 4.63 15.82 6.98
C ALA A 31 4.61 17.06 7.89
N ASN A 32 4.34 16.86 9.18
CA ASN A 32 4.27 17.93 10.17
C ASN A 32 5.63 18.32 10.78
N LYS A 33 6.75 17.75 10.27
CA LYS A 33 8.12 17.96 10.79
C LYS A 33 8.18 17.89 12.33
N PRO A 34 7.78 16.76 12.94
CA PRO A 34 7.80 16.62 14.39
C PRO A 34 9.21 16.88 14.92
N THR A 35 9.32 17.71 15.95
CA THR A 35 10.60 18.11 16.56
C THR A 35 10.88 17.32 17.84
N THR A 36 9.86 16.60 18.34
CA THR A 36 9.95 15.79 19.55
C THR A 36 9.54 14.34 19.28
N LEU A 37 10.06 13.42 20.11
CA LEU A 37 9.67 11.99 20.06
C LEU A 37 8.17 11.78 20.38
N GLN A 38 7.58 12.67 21.17
CA GLN A 38 6.18 12.59 21.58
C GLN A 38 5.24 12.93 20.42
N GLU A 39 5.57 13.97 19.65
CA GLU A 39 4.86 14.31 18.41
C GLU A 39 5.01 13.21 17.34
N LEU A 40 6.22 12.65 17.21
CA LEU A 40 6.45 11.54 16.28
C LEU A 40 5.58 10.33 16.63
N LYS A 41 5.54 9.95 17.92
CA LYS A 41 4.71 8.84 18.40
C LYS A 41 3.22 9.12 18.18
N ALA A 42 2.75 10.31 18.51
CA ALA A 42 1.36 10.70 18.33
C ALA A 42 0.95 10.74 16.84
N ASN A 43 1.86 11.16 15.95
CA ASN A 43 1.64 11.08 14.51
C ASN A 43 1.51 9.61 14.07
N ILE A 44 2.43 8.73 14.48
CA ILE A 44 2.38 7.30 14.12
C ILE A 44 1.05 6.68 14.56
N GLU A 45 0.64 6.88 15.81
CA GLU A 45 -0.62 6.33 16.34
C GLU A 45 -1.84 6.83 15.58
N ARG A 46 -1.87 8.13 15.25
CA ARG A 46 -2.95 8.75 14.47
C ARG A 46 -3.00 8.23 13.04
N GLU A 47 -1.86 8.21 12.35
CA GLU A 47 -1.79 7.81 10.95
C GLU A 47 -2.13 6.32 10.80
N ILE A 48 -1.68 5.46 11.72
CA ILE A 48 -2.07 4.04 11.76
C ILE A 48 -3.57 3.89 12.05
N ALA A 49 -4.14 4.67 12.97
CA ALA A 49 -5.57 4.63 13.28
C ALA A 49 -6.45 5.13 12.14
N ALA A 50 -5.93 6.03 11.29
CA ALA A 50 -6.62 6.55 10.12
C ALA A 50 -6.66 5.55 8.94
N VAL A 51 -5.85 4.50 8.98
CA VAL A 51 -5.82 3.46 7.95
C VAL A 51 -7.11 2.64 8.00
N SER A 52 -7.98 2.86 7.02
CA SER A 52 -9.21 2.08 6.88
C SER A 52 -9.02 0.86 5.98
N ALA A 53 -9.86 -0.16 6.17
CA ALA A 53 -9.90 -1.32 5.28
C ALA A 53 -10.23 -0.94 3.81
N GLU A 54 -10.99 0.15 3.62
CA GLU A 54 -11.30 0.71 2.30
C GLU A 54 -10.05 1.25 1.60
N MET A 55 -9.15 1.90 2.35
CA MET A 55 -7.88 2.38 1.81
C MET A 55 -7.01 1.22 1.33
N CYS A 56 -6.90 0.16 2.12
CA CYS A 56 -6.23 -1.07 1.70
C CYS A 56 -6.88 -1.67 0.44
N GLY A 57 -8.23 -1.67 0.37
CA GLY A 57 -8.97 -2.13 -0.81
C GLY A 57 -8.60 -1.36 -2.09
N ARG A 58 -8.45 -0.03 -2.01
CA ARG A 58 -8.06 0.82 -3.15
C ARG A 58 -6.64 0.55 -3.64
N VAL A 59 -5.69 0.35 -2.71
CA VAL A 59 -4.30 -0.03 -3.04
C VAL A 59 -4.29 -1.35 -3.81
N MET A 60 -5.06 -2.31 -3.32
CA MET A 60 -5.18 -3.62 -3.95
C MET A 60 -5.78 -3.53 -5.36
N GLU A 61 -6.83 -2.74 -5.54
CA GLU A 61 -7.43 -2.53 -6.86
C GLU A 61 -6.43 -1.89 -7.84
N ASN A 62 -5.69 -0.88 -7.38
CA ASN A 62 -4.67 -0.23 -8.18
C ASN A 62 -3.59 -1.22 -8.64
N TRP A 63 -3.13 -2.08 -7.73
CA TRP A 63 -2.14 -3.12 -8.02
C TRP A 63 -2.65 -4.17 -9.02
N VAL A 64 -3.88 -4.67 -8.83
CA VAL A 64 -4.51 -5.62 -9.78
C VAL A 64 -4.63 -4.99 -11.16
N GLN A 65 -5.08 -3.74 -11.26
CA GLN A 65 -5.13 -3.01 -12.52
C GLN A 65 -3.75 -2.85 -13.16
N ARG A 66 -2.69 -2.60 -12.37
CA ARG A 66 -1.32 -2.49 -12.89
C ARG A 66 -0.81 -3.81 -13.47
N ILE A 67 -1.02 -4.92 -12.77
CA ILE A 67 -0.63 -6.25 -13.29
C ILE A 67 -1.42 -6.60 -14.55
N ASP A 68 -2.71 -6.31 -14.56
CA ASP A 68 -3.55 -6.55 -15.73
C ASP A 68 -3.10 -5.69 -16.93
N ARG A 69 -2.77 -4.40 -16.72
CA ARG A 69 -2.15 -3.55 -17.75
C ARG A 69 -0.82 -4.13 -18.27
N TYR A 70 0.07 -4.58 -17.38
CA TYR A 70 1.35 -5.19 -17.76
C TYR A 70 1.16 -6.46 -18.61
N LYS A 71 0.21 -7.32 -18.22
CA LYS A 71 -0.14 -8.54 -18.97
C LYS A 71 -0.68 -8.22 -20.35
N ARG A 72 -1.57 -7.22 -20.46
CA ARG A 72 -2.11 -6.76 -21.76
C ARG A 72 -1.03 -6.15 -22.66
N ALA A 73 -0.03 -5.49 -22.06
CA ALA A 73 1.13 -4.94 -22.78
C ALA A 73 2.14 -6.00 -23.23
N ARG A 74 1.90 -7.31 -23.00
CA ARG A 74 2.82 -8.42 -23.34
C ARG A 74 4.26 -8.22 -22.81
N GLY A 75 4.40 -7.57 -21.65
CA GLY A 75 5.72 -7.24 -21.09
C GLY A 75 6.37 -5.97 -21.65
N GLY A 76 5.62 -5.13 -22.37
CA GLY A 76 6.03 -3.78 -22.74
C GLY A 76 6.21 -2.85 -21.52
N HIS A 77 6.96 -1.77 -21.73
CA HIS A 77 7.44 -0.85 -20.68
C HIS A 77 6.32 -0.42 -19.72
N MET A 78 6.54 -0.62 -18.42
CA MET A 78 5.65 -0.12 -17.37
C MET A 78 5.65 1.41 -17.47
N SER A 79 4.47 2.02 -17.66
CA SER A 79 4.32 3.47 -17.50
C SER A 79 4.75 3.85 -16.09
N GLU A 80 5.45 4.98 -15.96
CA GLU A 80 6.05 5.46 -14.72
C GLU A 80 5.05 5.47 -13.54
N VAL A 81 5.56 5.11 -12.37
CA VAL A 81 4.79 4.86 -11.16
C VAL A 81 4.33 6.19 -10.57
N GLU A 82 3.14 6.66 -10.95
CA GLU A 82 2.49 7.78 -10.26
C GLU A 82 1.56 7.26 -9.16
N PHE A 83 2.02 7.35 -7.92
CA PHE A 83 1.15 7.23 -6.74
C PHE A 83 0.44 8.57 -6.56
N HIS A 84 -0.85 8.63 -6.89
CA HIS A 84 -1.65 9.79 -6.55
C HIS A 84 -1.92 9.78 -5.04
N SER A 85 -1.56 10.89 -4.37
CA SER A 85 -1.82 11.16 -2.95
C SER A 85 -3.32 11.32 -2.65
#